data_AF-A0A7X0MJU5-F1
#
_entry.id   AF-A0A7X0MJU5-F1
#
_cell.length_a   1.000
_cell.length_b   1.000
_cell.length_c   1.000
_cell.angle_alpha   90.00
_cell.angle_beta   90.00
_cell.angle_gamma   90.00
#
_symmetry.space_group_name_H-M   'P 1'
#
loop_
_entity.id
_entity.type
_entity.pdbx_description
1 polymer ?
#
loop_
_entity_poly.entity_id
_entity_poly.type
_entity_poly.pdbx_seq_one_letter_code
_entity_poly.pdbx_strand_id
1 'polypeptide(L)'
;MKTLITGYMLLLMSSSLFAQKKNADLSQAVVTYKFRSNGKATGGELKLFTVGTQAHLVRQDKQTEEQFLEFKEGVTCQVLHSKGTLYTLKKPFSEYIKAELLPGIDTICGIACKKAKLFIRSNTIEVWYNNDLKIKGTPAISIGPDLGLILKVIRNGNSETIATKIDYRKINPAELAWPAQWGVLLDEPAYQRQVIESRYSTIQIFNDEQISFGKKIENPAGEQSNVTYHFAGGTVILKKVKLPAAAAGQNLFAELVQHSNGDAYDRTGSVFMIPVDKNISFLKALQNGLQVLPVYEAKNGKKYQGVTATDQYLPPLELMRFFTSFGVGHFNAQAKIKGYNWADSVVYKQDITALLPALQGEVWIGVFIGNYDKGGHKASLYLKYYPAEEGEDKKLKNTWLMPAFNTTNLMEMAGQEYATMFDKDSLTVSVTVPAGVKNLRLRYLTTGHGGWENGDEFVPRQNEIFVDGKRVYNFIPWREDCATYRMLNPASGNFGNGLSSSDLSRSNWCPGTITLPVEIPLPELSAGKHILKVAIPQGKPEGTSFSAWNVSGVLIGERE
;
A
#
# COMPACT_ATOMS: atom_id res chain seq x y z
N MET A 1 -27.81 77.71 42.83
CA MET A 1 -29.09 78.16 42.25
C MET A 1 -28.79 78.77 40.88
N LYS A 2 -29.40 78.25 39.82
CA LYS A 2 -29.72 78.87 38.52
C LYS A 2 -28.63 79.59 37.66
N THR A 3 -28.47 79.02 36.47
CA THR A 3 -28.43 79.62 35.09
C THR A 3 -27.23 80.42 34.55
N LEU A 4 -26.72 79.87 33.43
CA LEU A 4 -26.21 80.44 32.16
C LEU A 4 -25.13 81.55 32.17
N ILE A 5 -24.05 81.32 31.41
CA ILE A 5 -23.65 82.11 30.21
C ILE A 5 -22.43 81.45 29.50
N THR A 6 -22.61 81.28 28.18
CA THR A 6 -21.72 81.12 27.00
C THR A 6 -20.20 80.92 27.09
N GLY A 7 -19.66 80.16 26.12
CA GLY A 7 -18.33 80.42 25.53
C GLY A 7 -17.84 79.34 24.55
N TYR A 8 -17.71 79.70 23.27
CA TYR A 8 -17.04 78.95 22.19
C TYR A 8 -15.60 78.53 22.58
N MET A 9 -15.20 77.27 22.34
CA MET A 9 -13.78 76.94 22.11
C MET A 9 -13.57 75.62 21.35
N LEU A 10 -12.98 75.77 20.17
CA LEU A 10 -11.98 74.96 19.46
C LEU A 10 -12.09 73.42 19.35
N LEU A 11 -12.02 73.02 18.07
CA LEU A 11 -11.26 71.91 17.48
C LEU A 11 -10.20 71.23 18.37
N LEU A 12 -10.22 69.90 18.33
CA LEU A 12 -9.10 68.91 18.35
C LEU A 12 -9.35 67.77 19.34
N MET A 13 -10.02 66.70 18.89
CA MET A 13 -9.84 65.36 19.46
C MET A 13 -10.01 64.31 18.35
N SER A 14 -9.05 64.25 17.44
CA SER A 14 -8.93 63.17 16.45
C SER A 14 -7.47 62.81 16.24
N SER A 15 -6.84 62.11 17.20
CA SER A 15 -5.63 61.30 16.98
C SER A 15 -5.06 60.78 18.31
N SER A 16 -5.50 59.60 18.75
CA SER A 16 -4.82 58.88 19.85
C SER A 16 -4.59 57.40 19.57
N LEU A 17 -4.80 56.93 18.33
CA LEU A 17 -4.42 55.56 17.91
C LEU A 17 -3.33 55.48 16.82
N PHE A 18 -2.78 56.61 16.35
CA PHE A 18 -1.69 56.64 15.36
C PHE A 18 -0.32 57.08 15.93
N ALA A 19 -0.17 57.22 17.25
CA ALA A 19 1.04 57.81 17.86
C ALA A 19 2.08 56.81 18.40
N GLN A 20 1.98 55.51 18.09
CA GLN A 20 3.04 54.53 18.37
C GLN A 20 3.26 53.62 17.15
N LYS A 21 4.03 54.09 16.15
CA LYS A 21 4.75 53.28 15.13
C LYS A 21 5.46 54.20 14.12
N LYS A 22 6.42 55.02 14.58
CA LYS A 22 7.22 55.86 13.66
C LYS A 22 8.51 55.21 13.14
N ASN A 23 8.87 54.00 13.59
CA ASN A 23 10.10 53.29 13.18
C ASN A 23 9.91 51.79 12.87
N ALA A 24 8.68 51.30 12.70
CA ALA A 24 8.46 49.89 12.34
C ALA A 24 8.59 49.71 10.82
N ASP A 25 9.52 48.87 10.37
CA ASP A 25 9.60 48.44 8.98
C ASP A 25 8.31 47.71 8.61
N LEU A 26 7.48 48.34 7.78
CA LEU A 26 6.19 47.81 7.35
C LEU A 26 6.32 46.75 6.23
N SER A 27 7.54 46.47 5.76
CA SER A 27 7.80 45.43 4.75
C SER A 27 8.02 44.04 5.34
N GLN A 28 8.00 43.91 6.68
CA GLN A 28 8.21 42.64 7.36
C GLN A 28 7.22 42.46 8.51
N ALA A 29 6.63 41.27 8.64
CA ALA A 29 5.72 40.96 9.72
C ALA A 29 5.59 39.45 9.97
N VAL A 30 5.15 39.10 11.17
CA VAL A 30 4.61 37.77 11.47
C VAL A 30 3.10 37.85 11.57
N VAL A 31 2.40 37.09 10.72
CA VAL A 31 0.94 36.97 10.78
C VAL A 31 0.60 35.65 11.46
N THR A 32 -0.17 35.73 12.55
CA THR A 32 -0.63 34.56 13.30
C THR A 32 -2.07 34.24 12.93
N TYR A 33 -2.32 32.99 12.53
CA TYR A 33 -3.63 32.45 12.19
C TYR A 33 -4.08 31.39 13.19
N LYS A 34 -5.39 31.33 13.42
CA LYS A 34 -6.05 30.27 14.20
C LYS A 34 -7.10 29.55 13.37
N PHE A 35 -7.39 28.31 13.77
CA PHE A 35 -8.35 27.44 13.10
C PHE A 35 -9.67 27.37 13.87
N ARG A 36 -10.78 27.38 13.12
CA ARG A 36 -12.13 27.15 13.66
C ARG A 36 -12.91 26.19 12.76
N SER A 37 -13.83 25.46 13.38
CA SER A 37 -14.81 24.61 12.70
C SER A 37 -16.18 24.89 13.29
N ASN A 38 -17.15 25.27 12.45
CA ASN A 38 -18.50 25.64 12.88
C ASN A 38 -18.49 26.70 14.00
N GLY A 39 -17.62 27.69 13.87
CA GLY A 39 -17.45 28.77 14.85
C GLY A 39 -16.67 28.41 16.13
N LYS A 40 -16.34 27.13 16.35
CA LYS A 40 -15.57 26.67 17.52
C LYS A 40 -14.09 26.57 17.20
N ALA A 41 -13.22 26.98 18.12
CA ALA A 41 -11.77 26.81 17.97
C ALA A 41 -11.40 25.32 17.97
N THR A 42 -10.56 24.88 17.04
CA THR A 42 -10.15 23.47 16.90
C THR A 42 -8.74 23.19 17.43
N GLY A 43 -8.08 24.19 18.03
CA GLY A 43 -6.67 24.10 18.42
C GLY A 43 -5.71 24.32 17.24
N GLY A 44 -4.42 24.46 17.55
CA GLY A 44 -3.36 24.73 16.59
C GLY A 44 -3.19 26.20 16.20
N GLU A 45 -1.97 26.53 15.75
CA GLU A 45 -1.59 27.86 15.27
C GLU A 45 -0.76 27.73 13.99
N LEU A 46 -0.95 28.67 13.07
CA LEU A 46 -0.15 28.83 11.86
C LEU A 46 0.47 30.22 11.87
N LYS A 47 1.76 30.31 11.55
CA LYS A 47 2.47 31.58 11.38
C LYS A 47 2.90 31.73 9.92
N LEU A 48 2.73 32.93 9.41
CA LEU A 48 3.30 33.38 8.15
C LEU A 48 4.37 34.41 8.46
N PHE A 49 5.62 34.08 8.17
CA PHE A 49 6.74 35.01 8.20
C PHE A 49 6.86 35.63 6.82
N THR A 50 6.81 36.96 6.71
CA THR A 50 6.87 37.67 5.41
C THR A 50 7.89 38.80 5.47
N VAL A 51 8.81 38.83 4.51
CA VAL A 51 9.93 39.77 4.39
C VAL A 51 10.04 40.23 2.93
N GLY A 52 9.57 41.44 2.63
CA GLY A 52 9.59 41.98 1.27
C GLY A 52 8.83 41.09 0.28
N THR A 53 9.54 40.38 -0.60
CA THR A 53 8.96 39.45 -1.59
C THR A 53 8.98 38.00 -1.16
N GLN A 54 9.45 37.69 0.04
CA GLN A 54 9.59 36.32 0.54
C GLN A 54 8.57 36.05 1.63
N ALA A 55 8.00 34.85 1.64
CA ALA A 55 7.21 34.39 2.77
C ALA A 55 7.39 32.89 3.05
N HIS A 56 7.26 32.50 4.31
CA HIS A 56 7.33 31.12 4.80
C HIS A 56 6.15 30.83 5.74
N LEU A 57 5.41 29.75 5.46
CA LEU A 57 4.35 29.24 6.33
C LEU A 57 4.91 28.19 7.29
N VAL A 58 4.66 28.38 8.58
CA VAL A 58 5.08 27.47 9.64
C VAL A 58 3.90 27.10 10.52
N ARG A 59 3.57 25.80 10.59
CA ARG A 59 2.60 25.29 11.57
C ARG A 59 3.29 24.92 12.88
N GLN A 60 2.53 24.97 13.97
CA GLN A 60 3.01 24.57 15.29
C GLN A 60 3.37 23.07 15.35
N ASP A 61 2.67 22.23 14.58
CA ASP A 61 2.92 20.79 14.50
C ASP A 61 4.04 20.47 13.51
N LYS A 62 4.75 19.36 13.74
CA LYS A 62 5.87 18.93 12.89
C LYS A 62 5.37 18.66 11.48
N GLN A 63 5.76 19.50 10.52
CA GLN A 63 5.47 19.27 9.11
C GLN A 63 6.61 18.49 8.46
N THR A 64 6.26 17.55 7.60
CA THR A 64 7.22 16.89 6.69
C THR A 64 7.61 17.77 5.51
N GLU A 65 6.80 18.79 5.21
CA GLU A 65 6.98 19.70 4.08
C GLU A 65 7.00 21.15 4.57
N GLU A 66 7.98 21.90 4.07
CA GLU A 66 8.08 23.35 4.26
C GLU A 66 7.48 24.08 3.05
N GLN A 67 6.90 25.26 3.28
CA GLN A 67 6.10 25.97 2.27
C GLN A 67 6.48 27.45 2.18
N PHE A 68 6.98 27.84 1.01
CA PHE A 68 7.48 29.18 0.73
C PHE A 68 6.73 29.85 -0.42
N LEU A 69 6.72 31.19 -0.41
CA LEU A 69 6.28 32.01 -1.53
C LEU A 69 7.38 33.01 -1.89
N GLU A 70 7.69 33.13 -3.19
CA GLU A 70 8.53 34.18 -3.75
C GLU A 70 7.70 35.04 -4.70
N PHE A 71 7.27 36.20 -4.21
CA PHE A 71 6.39 37.14 -4.91
C PHE A 71 7.06 37.84 -6.08
N LYS A 72 8.40 37.97 -6.10
CA LYS A 72 9.11 38.60 -7.22
C LYS A 72 9.05 37.71 -8.46
N GLU A 73 9.20 36.41 -8.27
CA GLU A 73 9.16 35.41 -9.34
C GLU A 73 7.73 34.91 -9.60
N GLY A 74 6.81 35.13 -8.67
CA GLY A 74 5.42 34.68 -8.78
C GLY A 74 5.31 33.17 -8.66
N VAL A 75 6.00 32.58 -7.68
CA VAL A 75 6.12 31.12 -7.50
C VAL A 75 5.93 30.72 -6.05
N THR A 76 5.35 29.55 -5.82
CA THR A 76 5.43 28.82 -4.55
C THR A 76 6.55 27.81 -4.63
N CYS A 77 7.17 27.53 -3.48
CA CYS A 77 8.11 26.42 -3.34
C CYS A 77 7.65 25.52 -2.19
N GLN A 78 7.44 24.25 -2.47
CA GLN A 78 7.26 23.22 -1.44
C GLN A 78 8.53 22.39 -1.34
N VAL A 79 9.03 22.21 -0.12
CA VAL A 79 10.32 21.59 0.14
C VAL A 79 10.12 20.39 1.06
N LEU A 80 10.57 19.22 0.61
CA LEU A 80 10.48 17.95 1.33
C LEU A 80 11.90 17.43 1.65
N HIS A 81 12.18 17.25 2.93
CA HIS A 81 13.34 16.49 3.39
C HIS A 81 12.94 15.02 3.56
N SER A 82 13.44 14.13 2.71
CA SER A 82 13.12 12.70 2.75
C SER A 82 14.37 11.85 2.54
N LYS A 83 14.65 10.95 3.51
CA LYS A 83 15.74 9.95 3.45
C LYS A 83 17.12 10.56 3.12
N GLY A 84 17.41 11.75 3.65
CA GLY A 84 18.68 12.46 3.44
C GLY A 84 18.73 13.29 2.14
N THR A 85 17.68 13.25 1.32
CA THR A 85 17.57 14.05 0.09
C THR A 85 16.58 15.19 0.28
N LEU A 86 16.93 16.34 -0.30
CA LEU A 86 16.08 17.52 -0.38
C LEU A 86 15.39 17.57 -1.74
N TYR A 87 14.07 17.57 -1.76
CA TYR A 87 13.25 17.70 -2.97
C TYR A 87 12.45 18.99 -2.93
N THR A 88 12.35 19.68 -4.06
CA THR A 88 11.55 20.92 -4.18
C THR A 88 10.59 20.84 -5.36
N LEU A 89 9.34 21.20 -5.12
CA LEU A 89 8.38 21.56 -6.16
C LEU A 89 8.29 23.08 -6.24
N LYS A 90 8.61 23.64 -7.41
CA LYS A 90 8.44 25.05 -7.71
C LYS A 90 7.24 25.21 -8.64
N LYS A 91 6.19 25.92 -8.20
CA LYS A 91 4.95 26.07 -8.95
C LYS A 91 4.59 27.54 -9.19
N PRO A 92 4.44 28.00 -10.44
CA PRO A 92 3.98 29.35 -10.74
C PRO A 92 2.61 29.66 -10.16
N PHE A 93 2.42 30.90 -9.68
CA PHE A 93 1.12 31.38 -9.19
C PHE A 93 0.02 31.24 -10.24
N SER A 94 0.38 31.41 -11.52
CA SER A 94 -0.53 31.28 -12.66
C SER A 94 -1.12 29.88 -12.85
N GLU A 95 -0.51 28.84 -12.27
CA GLU A 95 -1.02 27.47 -12.33
C GLU A 95 -2.04 27.15 -11.23
N TYR A 96 -2.21 28.03 -10.25
CA TYR A 96 -3.27 27.90 -9.26
C TYR A 96 -4.60 28.44 -9.78
N ILE A 97 -5.69 27.98 -9.17
CA ILE A 97 -7.03 28.44 -9.50
C ILE A 97 -7.13 29.95 -9.26
N LYS A 98 -7.51 30.69 -10.30
CA LYS A 98 -7.74 32.13 -10.22
C LYS A 98 -8.99 32.40 -9.39
N ALA A 99 -8.89 33.40 -8.51
CA ALA A 99 -10.02 33.79 -7.68
C ALA A 99 -10.99 34.70 -8.44
N GLU A 100 -12.28 34.45 -8.26
CA GLU A 100 -13.36 35.36 -8.65
C GLU A 100 -13.46 36.45 -7.59
N LEU A 101 -13.28 37.72 -7.98
CA LEU A 101 -13.39 38.83 -7.05
C LEU A 101 -14.85 39.09 -6.71
N LEU A 102 -15.15 39.26 -5.42
CA LEU A 102 -16.50 39.54 -4.93
C LEU A 102 -16.60 40.97 -4.40
N PRO A 103 -17.79 41.59 -4.49
CA PRO A 103 -18.01 42.89 -3.89
C PRO A 103 -17.99 42.83 -2.35
N GLY A 104 -17.75 43.98 -1.73
CA GLY A 104 -17.80 44.16 -0.28
C GLY A 104 -16.42 44.20 0.39
N ILE A 105 -16.41 44.84 1.56
CA ILE A 105 -15.22 45.02 2.40
C ILE A 105 -15.60 44.60 3.82
N ASP A 106 -14.82 43.69 4.41
CA ASP A 106 -14.92 43.36 5.83
C ASP A 106 -13.62 43.73 6.55
N THR A 107 -13.66 43.87 7.87
CA THR A 107 -12.44 44.12 8.66
C THR A 107 -11.99 42.83 9.34
N ILE A 108 -10.79 42.34 9.00
CA ILE A 108 -10.16 41.18 9.63
C ILE A 108 -8.86 41.62 10.31
N CYS A 109 -8.69 41.29 11.60
CA CYS A 109 -7.51 41.68 12.37
C CYS A 109 -7.21 43.20 12.31
N GLY A 110 -8.25 44.05 12.23
CA GLY A 110 -8.13 45.51 12.10
C GLY A 110 -7.78 46.02 10.70
N ILE A 111 -7.75 45.15 9.68
CA ILE A 111 -7.41 45.48 8.29
C ILE A 111 -8.65 45.34 7.41
N ALA A 112 -8.92 46.36 6.59
CA ALA A 112 -9.96 46.30 5.56
C ALA A 112 -9.58 45.28 4.47
N CYS A 113 -10.45 44.31 4.23
CA CYS A 113 -10.23 43.19 3.31
C CYS A 113 -11.31 43.12 2.24
N LYS A 114 -10.89 43.01 0.98
CA LYS A 114 -11.73 42.63 -0.16
C LYS A 114 -12.05 41.14 -0.08
N LYS A 115 -13.13 40.72 -0.74
CA LYS A 115 -13.56 39.33 -0.83
C LYS A 115 -13.22 38.73 -2.18
N ALA A 116 -12.88 37.45 -2.19
CA ALA A 116 -12.83 36.66 -3.41
C ALA A 116 -13.28 35.21 -3.12
N LYS A 117 -13.58 34.48 -4.18
CA LYS A 117 -14.03 33.10 -4.13
C LYS A 117 -13.21 32.24 -5.09
N LEU A 118 -12.87 31.03 -4.65
CA LEU A 118 -12.23 30.01 -5.46
C LEU A 118 -13.07 28.74 -5.41
N PHE A 119 -13.03 27.97 -6.49
CA PHE A 119 -13.64 26.65 -6.55
C PHE A 119 -12.54 25.61 -6.80
N ILE A 120 -12.20 24.84 -5.76
CA ILE A 120 -11.08 23.89 -5.79
C ILE A 120 -11.60 22.49 -5.45
N ARG A 121 -11.63 21.61 -6.46
CA ARG A 121 -12.08 20.21 -6.33
C ARG A 121 -13.42 20.11 -5.59
N SER A 122 -14.43 20.80 -6.10
CA SER A 122 -15.79 20.90 -5.53
C SER A 122 -15.93 21.66 -4.23
N ASN A 123 -14.84 22.18 -3.65
CA ASN A 123 -14.89 23.00 -2.45
C ASN A 123 -15.03 24.47 -2.85
N THR A 124 -15.99 25.14 -2.21
CA THR A 124 -16.05 26.60 -2.23
C THR A 124 -15.10 27.15 -1.18
N ILE A 125 -14.16 27.97 -1.62
CA ILE A 125 -13.19 28.64 -0.77
C ILE A 125 -13.45 30.14 -0.85
N GLU A 126 -13.88 30.74 0.25
CA GLU A 126 -14.02 32.19 0.36
C GLU A 126 -12.79 32.76 1.03
N VAL A 127 -12.25 33.85 0.49
CA VAL A 127 -11.03 34.48 0.99
C VAL A 127 -11.25 35.96 1.22
N TRP A 128 -10.64 36.47 2.29
CA TRP A 128 -10.57 37.89 2.60
C TRP A 128 -9.12 38.32 2.52
N TYR A 129 -8.83 39.28 1.65
CA TYR A 129 -7.48 39.69 1.31
C TYR A 129 -7.32 41.21 1.27
N ASN A 130 -6.10 41.68 1.48
CA ASN A 130 -5.71 43.07 1.26
C ASN A 130 -4.51 43.11 0.31
N ASN A 131 -4.60 43.95 -0.73
CA ASN A 131 -3.56 44.09 -1.75
C ASN A 131 -2.82 45.45 -1.69
N ASP A 132 -3.10 46.26 -0.66
CA ASP A 132 -2.50 47.58 -0.45
C ASP A 132 -1.36 47.56 0.58
N LEU A 133 -1.26 46.49 1.38
CA LEU A 133 -0.17 46.29 2.34
C LEU A 133 1.17 46.01 1.64
N LYS A 134 2.28 46.43 2.29
CA LYS A 134 3.65 46.13 1.84
C LYS A 134 4.09 44.69 2.08
N ILE A 135 3.31 43.94 2.85
CA ILE A 135 3.50 42.51 3.12
C ILE A 135 2.48 41.68 2.32
N LYS A 136 2.88 40.48 1.91
CA LYS A 136 2.05 39.55 1.13
C LYS A 136 2.16 38.14 1.70
N GLY A 137 1.16 37.30 1.43
CA GLY A 137 1.12 35.93 1.90
C GLY A 137 -0.28 35.37 2.03
N THR A 138 -0.34 34.06 2.23
CA THR A 138 -1.59 33.33 2.37
C THR A 138 -1.40 32.25 3.43
N PRO A 139 -2.43 31.91 4.22
CA PRO A 139 -2.36 30.79 5.17
C PRO A 139 -2.39 29.41 4.48
N ALA A 140 -2.54 29.37 3.15
CA ALA A 140 -2.38 28.17 2.34
C ALA A 140 -1.88 28.54 0.94
N ILE A 141 -0.66 28.11 0.59
CA ILE A 141 0.05 28.53 -0.64
C ILE A 141 -0.74 28.29 -1.94
N SER A 142 -1.66 27.32 -1.95
CA SER A 142 -2.50 26.99 -3.11
C SER A 142 -3.75 27.85 -3.25
N ILE A 143 -3.98 28.80 -2.34
CA ILE A 143 -5.19 29.62 -2.27
C ILE A 143 -4.82 31.08 -2.49
N GLY A 144 -5.12 31.59 -3.68
CA GLY A 144 -4.96 32.99 -4.09
C GLY A 144 -3.60 33.62 -3.77
N PRO A 145 -2.46 32.96 -4.07
CA PRO A 145 -1.14 33.50 -3.72
C PRO A 145 -0.84 34.85 -4.41
N ASP A 146 -1.55 35.20 -5.47
CA ASP A 146 -1.41 36.46 -6.22
C ASP A 146 -2.29 37.61 -5.69
N LEU A 147 -3.19 37.35 -4.74
CA LEU A 147 -4.17 38.35 -4.26
C LEU A 147 -3.59 39.42 -3.33
N GLY A 148 -2.43 39.18 -2.69
CA GLY A 148 -1.86 40.07 -1.68
C GLY A 148 -1.65 39.36 -0.35
N LEU A 149 -2.10 39.96 0.76
CA LEU A 149 -2.16 39.31 2.07
C LEU A 149 -3.56 38.77 2.36
N ILE A 150 -3.72 37.46 2.40
CA ILE A 150 -4.96 36.78 2.80
C ILE A 150 -5.01 36.69 4.33
N LEU A 151 -6.04 37.27 4.94
CA LEU A 151 -6.24 37.31 6.38
C LEU A 151 -7.31 36.34 6.87
N LYS A 152 -8.17 35.84 5.98
CA LYS A 152 -9.16 34.82 6.33
C LYS A 152 -9.46 33.93 5.14
N VAL A 153 -9.63 32.65 5.41
CA VAL A 153 -10.09 31.63 4.47
C VAL A 153 -11.24 30.87 5.13
N ILE A 154 -12.37 30.72 4.43
CA ILE A 154 -13.44 29.80 4.79
C ILE A 154 -13.56 28.74 3.70
N ARG A 155 -13.47 27.48 4.09
CA ARG A 155 -13.75 26.32 3.24
C ARG A 155 -15.15 25.79 3.56
N ASN A 156 -16.00 25.73 2.54
CA ASN A 156 -17.37 25.18 2.58
C ASN A 156 -18.23 25.76 3.71
N GLY A 157 -18.07 27.05 4.02
CA GLY A 157 -18.84 27.74 5.04
C GLY A 157 -18.53 27.37 6.50
N ASN A 158 -17.70 26.36 6.78
CA ASN A 158 -17.56 25.81 8.13
C ASN A 158 -16.12 25.74 8.66
N SER A 159 -15.11 25.52 7.82
CA SER A 159 -13.72 25.42 8.23
C SER A 159 -13.02 26.74 7.96
N GLU A 160 -12.64 27.45 9.02
CA GLU A 160 -12.09 28.79 8.95
C GLU A 160 -10.62 28.79 9.39
N THR A 161 -9.77 29.47 8.63
CA THR A 161 -8.44 29.90 9.04
C THR A 161 -8.42 31.42 9.05
N ILE A 162 -8.22 32.03 10.22
CA ILE A 162 -8.37 33.48 10.40
C ILE A 162 -7.16 34.09 11.11
N ALA A 163 -6.67 35.21 10.61
CA ALA A 163 -5.61 35.98 11.21
C ALA A 163 -6.10 36.63 12.52
N THR A 164 -5.34 36.44 13.59
CA THR A 164 -5.63 36.98 14.92
C THR A 164 -4.62 38.04 15.38
N LYS A 165 -3.44 38.09 14.74
CA LYS A 165 -2.39 39.07 15.07
C LYS A 165 -1.52 39.33 13.84
N ILE A 166 -1.13 40.59 13.65
CA ILE A 166 -0.06 41.01 12.73
C ILE A 166 1.00 41.74 13.54
N ASP A 167 2.17 41.13 13.67
CA ASP A 167 3.31 41.66 14.42
C ASP A 167 4.36 42.23 13.47
N TYR A 168 4.34 43.56 13.28
CA TYR A 168 5.32 44.26 12.45
C TYR A 168 6.62 44.43 13.22
N ARG A 169 7.61 43.64 12.83
CA ARG A 169 8.96 43.65 13.40
C ARG A 169 9.96 43.08 12.41
N LYS A 170 11.24 43.36 12.65
CA LYS A 170 12.33 42.69 11.93
C LYS A 170 12.25 41.18 12.17
N ILE A 171 12.27 40.40 11.09
CA ILE A 171 12.32 38.93 11.14
C ILE A 171 13.79 38.51 11.07
N ASN A 172 14.20 37.61 11.94
CA ASN A 172 15.55 37.06 11.88
C ASN A 172 15.64 35.97 10.77
N PRO A 173 16.82 35.74 10.16
CA PRO A 173 16.95 34.74 9.09
C PRO A 173 16.53 33.32 9.49
N ALA A 174 16.68 32.95 10.76
CA ALA A 174 16.29 31.64 11.28
C ALA A 174 14.76 31.46 11.38
N GLU A 175 14.01 32.54 11.60
CA GLU A 175 12.55 32.56 11.61
C GLU A 175 11.96 32.45 10.21
N LEU A 176 12.55 33.18 9.25
CA LEU A 176 12.16 33.04 7.84
C LEU A 176 12.58 31.67 7.29
N ALA A 177 13.69 31.12 7.79
CA ALA A 177 14.27 29.84 7.38
C ALA A 177 14.34 29.68 5.85
N TRP A 178 14.72 30.75 5.15
CA TRP A 178 14.79 30.73 3.69
C TRP A 178 15.84 29.72 3.22
N PRO A 179 15.50 28.75 2.34
CA PRO A 179 16.44 27.71 1.95
C PRO A 179 17.67 28.28 1.25
N ALA A 180 18.86 27.90 1.74
CA ALA A 180 20.13 28.24 1.07
C ALA A 180 20.33 27.43 -0.23
N GLN A 181 19.70 26.25 -0.32
CA GLN A 181 19.66 25.39 -1.50
C GLN A 181 18.27 24.78 -1.66
N TRP A 182 17.88 24.50 -2.90
CA TRP A 182 16.56 23.94 -3.23
C TRP A 182 16.60 22.44 -3.53
N GLY A 183 17.76 21.79 -3.45
CA GLY A 183 17.89 20.35 -3.71
C GLY A 183 17.44 19.97 -5.13
N VAL A 184 16.81 18.81 -5.26
CA VAL A 184 16.33 18.26 -6.54
C VAL A 184 14.97 18.86 -6.88
N LEU A 185 14.90 19.62 -7.98
CA LEU A 185 13.64 20.12 -8.52
C LEU A 185 12.85 18.98 -9.19
N LEU A 186 11.59 18.83 -8.81
CA LEU A 186 10.67 17.84 -9.34
C LEU A 186 9.43 18.52 -9.94
N ASP A 187 8.84 17.88 -10.95
CA ASP A 187 7.49 18.22 -11.37
C ASP A 187 6.46 17.81 -10.30
N GLU A 188 5.23 18.31 -10.43
CA GLU A 188 4.19 18.08 -9.41
C GLU A 188 3.89 16.59 -9.20
N PRO A 189 3.69 15.74 -10.23
CA PRO A 189 3.51 14.30 -10.03
C PRO A 189 4.67 13.61 -9.31
N ALA A 190 5.92 13.90 -9.68
CA ALA A 190 7.09 13.30 -9.05
C ALA A 190 7.28 13.76 -7.60
N TYR A 191 7.02 15.05 -7.31
CA TYR A 191 7.06 15.57 -5.94
C TYR A 191 5.98 14.92 -5.07
N GLN A 192 4.74 14.79 -5.58
CA GLN A 192 3.66 14.11 -4.85
C GLN A 192 4.00 12.65 -4.55
N ARG A 193 4.67 11.96 -5.48
CA ARG A 193 5.20 10.61 -5.24
C ARG A 193 6.20 10.59 -4.08
N GLN A 194 7.15 11.54 -4.03
CA GLN A 194 8.10 11.62 -2.92
C GLN A 194 7.42 11.91 -1.57
N VAL A 195 6.39 12.77 -1.56
CA VAL A 195 5.59 13.04 -0.35
C VAL A 195 4.86 11.80 0.15
N ILE A 196 4.39 10.93 -0.75
CA ILE A 196 3.75 9.67 -0.39
C ILE A 196 4.79 8.66 0.13
N GLU A 197 5.89 8.49 -0.61
CA GLU A 197 6.96 7.53 -0.31
C GLU A 197 7.83 7.92 0.91
N SER A 198 7.72 9.17 1.40
CA SER A 198 8.35 9.59 2.66
C SER A 198 7.64 9.04 3.90
N ARG A 199 6.37 8.65 3.77
CA ARG A 199 5.51 8.24 4.90
C ARG A 199 5.67 6.78 5.30
N TYR A 200 6.37 5.98 4.50
CA TYR A 200 6.59 4.56 4.73
C TYR A 200 7.95 4.11 4.21
N SER A 201 8.41 2.95 4.65
CA SER A 201 9.64 2.35 4.13
C SER A 201 9.33 1.22 3.16
N THR A 202 10.21 0.99 2.19
CA THR A 202 10.06 -0.05 1.18
C THR A 202 11.37 -0.82 1.08
N ILE A 203 11.28 -2.14 1.09
CA ILE A 203 12.38 -3.05 0.80
C ILE A 203 12.08 -3.72 -0.53
N GLN A 204 12.92 -3.48 -1.53
CA GLN A 204 12.85 -4.19 -2.80
C GLN A 204 13.54 -5.54 -2.66
N ILE A 205 12.78 -6.62 -2.85
CA ILE A 205 13.28 -7.99 -2.81
C ILE A 205 13.77 -8.41 -4.20
N PHE A 206 12.93 -8.22 -5.21
CA PHE A 206 13.24 -8.55 -6.60
C PHE A 206 12.98 -7.32 -7.48
N ASN A 207 13.79 -7.15 -8.52
CA ASN A 207 13.68 -6.04 -9.47
C ASN A 207 13.76 -6.60 -10.89
N ASP A 208 12.61 -6.65 -11.57
CA ASP A 208 12.50 -7.16 -12.94
C ASP A 208 13.20 -8.52 -13.15
N GLU A 209 13.04 -9.43 -12.20
CA GLU A 209 13.70 -10.73 -12.20
C GLU A 209 12.95 -11.72 -13.10
N GLN A 210 13.69 -12.52 -13.87
CA GLN A 210 13.09 -13.47 -14.80
C GLN A 210 12.69 -14.77 -14.09
N ILE A 211 11.47 -15.23 -14.36
CA ILE A 211 10.95 -16.53 -13.91
C ILE A 211 10.52 -17.31 -15.15
N SER A 212 11.28 -18.34 -15.54
CA SER A 212 11.14 -19.01 -16.84
C SER A 212 11.60 -20.45 -16.77
N PHE A 213 11.18 -21.29 -17.71
CA PHE A 213 11.62 -22.69 -17.80
C PHE A 213 12.52 -22.95 -19.01
N GLY A 214 13.52 -23.83 -18.85
CA GLY A 214 14.36 -24.29 -19.96
C GLY A 214 15.54 -23.38 -20.31
N LYS A 215 15.85 -22.38 -19.47
CA LYS A 215 17.13 -21.66 -19.50
C LYS A 215 18.17 -22.38 -18.64
N LYS A 216 19.45 -22.24 -19.00
CA LYS A 216 20.55 -22.69 -18.13
C LYS A 216 20.52 -21.86 -16.85
N ILE A 217 20.61 -22.53 -15.71
CA ILE A 217 20.61 -21.91 -14.39
C ILE A 217 22.00 -22.07 -13.78
N GLU A 218 22.56 -20.95 -13.34
CA GLU A 218 23.82 -20.90 -12.60
C GLU A 218 23.57 -20.14 -11.32
N ASN A 219 23.38 -20.88 -10.23
CA ASN A 219 23.24 -20.28 -8.91
C ASN A 219 24.61 -19.96 -8.30
N PRO A 220 24.72 -18.90 -7.49
CA PRO A 220 25.91 -18.65 -6.71
C PRO A 220 26.26 -19.84 -5.82
N ALA A 221 27.56 -20.08 -5.60
CA ALA A 221 28.01 -21.08 -4.66
C ALA A 221 27.68 -20.68 -3.22
N GLY A 222 27.13 -21.63 -2.45
CA GLY A 222 26.74 -21.42 -1.05
C GLY A 222 25.52 -20.50 -0.88
N GLU A 223 25.23 -20.15 0.36
CA GLU A 223 24.15 -19.23 0.72
C GLU A 223 24.69 -17.80 0.85
N GLN A 224 24.23 -16.91 -0.02
CA GLN A 224 24.63 -15.50 -0.06
C GLN A 224 23.42 -14.60 0.12
N SER A 225 23.60 -13.55 0.91
CA SER A 225 22.55 -12.55 1.15
C SER A 225 22.37 -11.63 -0.06
N ASN A 226 21.11 -11.28 -0.34
CA ASN A 226 20.69 -10.35 -1.39
C ASN A 226 21.01 -10.77 -2.84
N VAL A 227 21.32 -12.05 -3.08
CA VAL A 227 21.50 -12.60 -4.42
C VAL A 227 20.30 -13.47 -4.81
N THR A 228 19.87 -13.37 -6.07
CA THR A 228 18.75 -14.15 -6.62
C THR A 228 19.24 -15.54 -7.02
N TYR A 229 18.57 -16.57 -6.51
CA TYR A 229 18.73 -17.97 -6.89
C TYR A 229 17.54 -18.40 -7.75
N HIS A 230 17.78 -19.26 -8.73
CA HIS A 230 16.74 -19.88 -9.55
C HIS A 230 16.69 -21.39 -9.27
N PHE A 231 15.50 -21.92 -9.01
CA PHE A 231 15.28 -23.34 -8.74
C PHE A 231 14.13 -23.88 -9.58
N ALA A 232 13.91 -25.19 -9.51
CA ALA A 232 12.84 -25.89 -10.23
C ALA A 232 12.81 -25.59 -11.74
N GLY A 233 13.97 -25.69 -12.40
CA GLY A 233 14.07 -25.37 -13.83
C GLY A 233 13.92 -23.88 -14.17
N GLY A 234 13.82 -23.02 -13.15
CA GLY A 234 13.83 -21.55 -13.26
C GLY A 234 12.50 -20.89 -12.91
N THR A 235 11.50 -21.69 -12.54
CA THR A 235 10.15 -21.25 -12.19
C THR A 235 10.01 -20.79 -10.74
N VAL A 236 11.05 -20.98 -9.93
CA VAL A 236 11.17 -20.43 -8.58
C VAL A 236 12.38 -19.50 -8.52
N ILE A 237 12.15 -18.23 -8.17
CA ILE A 237 13.22 -17.33 -7.72
C ILE A 237 13.21 -17.25 -6.20
N LEU A 238 14.40 -17.19 -5.60
CA LEU A 238 14.58 -17.18 -4.15
C LEU A 238 15.72 -16.24 -3.74
N LYS A 239 15.55 -15.47 -2.66
CA LYS A 239 16.56 -14.56 -2.14
C LYS A 239 16.59 -14.57 -0.63
N LYS A 240 17.79 -14.72 -0.05
CA LYS A 240 18.01 -14.51 1.38
C LYS A 240 18.10 -13.01 1.64
N VAL A 241 17.24 -12.48 2.49
CA VAL A 241 17.16 -11.04 2.81
C VAL A 241 17.16 -10.82 4.31
N LYS A 242 17.61 -9.64 4.74
CA LYS A 242 17.51 -9.21 6.13
C LYS A 242 16.37 -8.20 6.27
N LEU A 243 15.30 -8.61 6.96
CA LEU A 243 14.12 -7.79 7.20
C LEU A 243 14.20 -7.10 8.58
N PRO A 244 13.61 -5.89 8.72
CA PRO A 244 13.56 -5.17 9.98
C PRO A 244 12.75 -5.94 11.03
N ALA A 245 13.00 -5.64 12.31
CA ALA A 245 12.14 -6.12 13.39
C ALA A 245 10.74 -5.50 13.27
N ALA A 246 9.72 -6.22 13.73
CA ALA A 246 8.35 -5.71 13.77
C ALA A 246 8.24 -4.54 14.74
N ALA A 247 7.51 -3.52 14.32
CA ALA A 247 7.13 -2.41 15.18
C ALA A 247 5.62 -2.47 15.51
N ALA A 248 5.24 -1.97 16.68
CA ALA A 248 3.82 -1.94 17.06
C ALA A 248 3.00 -1.03 16.13
N GLY A 249 1.76 -1.45 15.85
CA GLY A 249 0.85 -0.76 14.93
C GLY A 249 1.35 -0.68 13.47
N GLN A 250 2.46 -1.34 13.14
CA GLN A 250 3.00 -1.33 11.78
C GLN A 250 2.20 -2.23 10.87
N ASN A 251 1.82 -1.71 9.70
CA ASN A 251 1.24 -2.52 8.63
C ASN A 251 2.31 -2.93 7.62
N LEU A 252 2.24 -4.18 7.16
CA LEU A 252 3.14 -4.73 6.14
C LEU A 252 2.35 -5.16 4.92
N PHE A 253 2.72 -4.63 3.75
CA PHE A 253 2.16 -5.05 2.47
C PHE A 253 3.23 -5.72 1.61
N ALA A 254 2.87 -6.81 0.95
CA ALA A 254 3.60 -7.32 -0.21
C ALA A 254 3.00 -6.72 -1.49
N GLU A 255 3.85 -6.21 -2.37
CA GLU A 255 3.48 -5.70 -3.68
C GLU A 255 4.34 -6.39 -4.75
N LEU A 256 3.70 -7.15 -5.63
CA LEU A 256 4.33 -7.83 -6.77
C LEU A 256 3.86 -7.16 -8.06
N VAL A 257 4.80 -6.72 -8.89
CA VAL A 257 4.55 -6.28 -10.25
C VAL A 257 5.03 -7.36 -11.20
N GLN A 258 4.16 -7.84 -12.09
CA GLN A 258 4.47 -8.93 -13.00
C GLN A 258 4.02 -8.59 -14.43
N HIS A 259 4.82 -8.96 -15.41
CA HIS A 259 4.39 -9.00 -16.81
C HIS A 259 4.93 -10.23 -17.54
N SER A 260 4.27 -10.61 -18.63
CA SER A 260 4.77 -11.70 -19.48
C SER A 260 6.05 -11.25 -20.16
N ASN A 261 6.97 -12.19 -20.34
CA ASN A 261 8.16 -12.03 -21.15
C ASN A 261 8.26 -13.15 -22.21
N GLY A 262 7.13 -13.77 -22.53
CA GLY A 262 7.00 -14.84 -23.53
C GLY A 262 5.84 -15.77 -23.26
N ASP A 263 5.49 -16.01 -21.99
CA ASP A 263 4.40 -16.93 -21.64
C ASP A 263 3.01 -16.29 -21.87
N ALA A 264 2.16 -16.96 -22.64
CA ALA A 264 0.81 -16.50 -22.98
C ALA A 264 -0.25 -16.88 -21.94
N TYR A 265 0.05 -17.82 -21.04
CA TYR A 265 -0.94 -18.48 -20.18
C TYR A 265 -1.13 -17.79 -18.82
N ASP A 266 -2.26 -18.09 -18.19
CA ASP A 266 -2.64 -17.74 -16.83
C ASP A 266 -2.08 -18.76 -15.82
N ARG A 267 -0.90 -18.48 -15.28
CA ARG A 267 -0.14 -19.38 -14.42
C ARG A 267 -0.47 -19.17 -12.95
N THR A 268 -0.44 -20.28 -12.20
CA THR A 268 -0.41 -20.22 -10.73
C THR A 268 0.88 -19.56 -10.26
N GLY A 269 0.74 -18.60 -9.35
CA GLY A 269 1.85 -17.91 -8.73
C GLY A 269 1.73 -17.87 -7.21
N SER A 270 2.87 -17.89 -6.53
CA SER A 270 2.95 -17.81 -5.07
C SER A 270 4.15 -16.96 -4.65
N VAL A 271 3.91 -15.96 -3.80
CA VAL A 271 4.95 -15.29 -3.03
C VAL A 271 5.01 -15.98 -1.67
N PHE A 272 6.18 -16.47 -1.28
CA PHE A 272 6.32 -17.31 -0.10
C PHE A 272 7.59 -17.03 0.70
N MET A 273 7.59 -17.43 1.96
CA MET A 273 8.74 -17.47 2.85
C MET A 273 9.04 -18.94 3.20
N ILE A 274 10.32 -19.33 3.26
CA ILE A 274 10.72 -20.68 3.67
C ILE A 274 11.13 -20.70 5.15
N PRO A 275 10.39 -21.39 6.04
CA PRO A 275 10.87 -21.66 7.39
C PRO A 275 12.12 -22.53 7.35
N VAL A 276 13.16 -22.12 8.10
CA VAL A 276 14.46 -22.81 8.19
C VAL A 276 14.87 -23.10 9.63
N ASP A 277 13.94 -22.97 10.57
CA ASP A 277 14.10 -23.23 12.00
C ASP A 277 14.23 -24.72 12.33
N LYS A 278 13.88 -25.60 11.39
CA LYS A 278 13.94 -27.06 11.55
C LYS A 278 15.00 -27.72 10.68
N ASN A 279 15.34 -28.96 11.04
CA ASN A 279 16.36 -29.76 10.34
C ASN A 279 15.98 -30.07 8.88
N ILE A 280 14.71 -30.20 8.56
CA ILE A 280 14.21 -30.34 7.19
C ILE A 280 13.54 -29.04 6.80
N SER A 281 13.85 -28.54 5.60
CA SER A 281 13.24 -27.32 5.07
C SER A 281 13.02 -27.45 3.56
N PHE A 282 12.10 -26.64 3.05
CA PHE A 282 11.87 -26.56 1.60
C PHE A 282 13.11 -26.03 0.85
N LEU A 283 13.95 -25.21 1.51
CA LEU A 283 15.23 -24.76 0.96
C LEU A 283 16.16 -25.94 0.68
N LYS A 284 16.29 -26.89 1.62
CA LYS A 284 17.10 -28.09 1.42
C LYS A 284 16.57 -28.94 0.27
N ALA A 285 15.26 -28.96 0.05
CA ALA A 285 14.67 -29.65 -1.09
C ALA A 285 14.97 -28.95 -2.42
N LEU A 286 14.92 -27.62 -2.47
CA LEU A 286 15.32 -26.84 -3.65
C LEU A 286 16.80 -27.06 -4.01
N GLN A 287 17.67 -27.22 -3.01
CA GLN A 287 19.10 -27.45 -3.19
C GLN A 287 19.45 -28.90 -3.53
N ASN A 288 18.79 -29.87 -2.90
CA ASN A 288 19.24 -31.27 -2.91
C ASN A 288 18.22 -32.26 -3.51
N GLY A 289 17.02 -31.81 -3.86
CA GLY A 289 15.93 -32.61 -4.44
C GLY A 289 14.80 -32.94 -3.47
N LEU A 290 13.66 -33.36 -4.04
CA LEU A 290 12.38 -33.55 -3.35
C LEU A 290 12.39 -34.66 -2.30
N GLN A 291 13.28 -35.63 -2.42
CA GLN A 291 13.41 -36.76 -1.48
C GLN A 291 13.78 -36.32 -0.06
N VAL A 292 14.21 -35.07 0.13
CA VAL A 292 14.45 -34.46 1.44
C VAL A 292 13.14 -34.17 2.18
N LEU A 293 12.05 -33.95 1.47
CA LEU A 293 10.77 -33.55 2.06
C LEU A 293 10.05 -34.76 2.67
N PRO A 294 9.31 -34.57 3.78
CA PRO A 294 8.43 -35.61 4.30
C PRO A 294 7.36 -35.94 3.27
N VAL A 295 6.96 -37.22 3.21
CA VAL A 295 5.98 -37.71 2.24
C VAL A 295 4.62 -37.90 2.92
N TYR A 296 3.59 -37.34 2.30
CA TYR A 296 2.18 -37.64 2.59
C TYR A 296 1.70 -38.73 1.63
N GLU A 297 1.29 -39.88 2.15
CA GLU A 297 0.71 -40.96 1.34
C GLU A 297 -0.82 -40.89 1.44
N ALA A 298 -1.49 -40.63 0.31
CA ALA A 298 -2.95 -40.53 0.30
C ALA A 298 -3.60 -41.86 -0.12
N LYS A 299 -4.89 -42.03 0.19
CA LYS A 299 -5.68 -43.21 -0.20
C LYS A 299 -5.77 -43.47 -1.71
N ASN A 300 -5.38 -42.51 -2.54
CA ASN A 300 -5.28 -42.74 -3.99
C ASN A 300 -3.98 -43.44 -4.42
N GLY A 301 -3.10 -43.79 -3.47
CA GLY A 301 -1.85 -44.50 -3.72
C GLY A 301 -0.70 -43.61 -4.19
N LYS A 302 -0.92 -42.31 -4.37
CA LYS A 302 0.12 -41.34 -4.71
C LYS A 302 0.82 -40.79 -3.47
N LYS A 303 2.02 -40.25 -3.70
CA LYS A 303 2.91 -39.65 -2.70
C LYS A 303 3.05 -38.16 -2.97
N TYR A 304 2.88 -37.33 -1.95
CA TYR A 304 2.95 -35.87 -2.02
C TYR A 304 4.03 -35.35 -1.10
N GLN A 305 4.95 -34.55 -1.64
CA GLN A 305 6.17 -34.16 -0.94
C GLN A 305 5.97 -32.81 -0.23
N GLY A 306 6.24 -32.79 1.08
CA GLY A 306 6.32 -31.56 1.88
C GLY A 306 5.01 -30.81 2.06
N VAL A 307 3.86 -31.49 1.92
CA VAL A 307 2.54 -30.83 1.93
C VAL A 307 1.96 -30.57 3.33
N THR A 308 2.46 -31.26 4.35
CA THR A 308 2.03 -31.09 5.75
C THR A 308 3.22 -30.85 6.68
N ALA A 309 2.99 -30.08 7.74
CA ALA A 309 3.95 -29.92 8.82
C ALA A 309 4.19 -31.25 9.55
N THR A 310 5.42 -31.42 10.05
CA THR A 310 5.82 -32.51 10.94
C THR A 310 6.63 -31.94 12.10
N ASP A 311 7.05 -32.77 13.04
CA ASP A 311 7.96 -32.34 14.11
C ASP A 311 9.27 -31.76 13.56
N GLN A 312 9.74 -32.25 12.40
CA GLN A 312 11.03 -31.90 11.79
C GLN A 312 10.93 -30.98 10.56
N TYR A 313 9.72 -30.63 10.10
CA TYR A 313 9.50 -29.83 8.90
C TYR A 313 8.31 -28.88 9.04
N LEU A 314 8.44 -27.68 8.46
CA LEU A 314 7.33 -26.77 8.21
C LEU A 314 7.23 -26.50 6.70
N PRO A 315 6.02 -26.54 6.11
CA PRO A 315 5.80 -26.16 4.73
C PRO A 315 6.08 -24.67 4.49
N PRO A 316 6.35 -24.26 3.23
CA PRO A 316 6.48 -22.85 2.87
C PRO A 316 5.28 -22.03 3.34
N LEU A 317 5.58 -20.89 3.98
CA LEU A 317 4.57 -19.92 4.40
C LEU A 317 4.17 -19.07 3.20
N GLU A 318 2.94 -19.26 2.71
CA GLU A 318 2.43 -18.49 1.58
C GLU A 318 1.96 -17.11 1.99
N LEU A 319 2.65 -16.08 1.49
CA LEU A 319 2.37 -14.68 1.78
C LEU A 319 1.21 -14.19 0.93
N MET A 320 1.28 -14.45 -0.38
CA MET A 320 0.29 -14.01 -1.37
C MET A 320 0.20 -15.03 -2.50
N ARG A 321 -1.01 -15.56 -2.72
CA ARG A 321 -1.34 -16.35 -3.92
C ARG A 321 -1.80 -15.41 -5.01
N PHE A 322 -1.30 -15.59 -6.23
CA PHE A 322 -1.70 -14.81 -7.38
C PHE A 322 -1.77 -15.66 -8.64
N PHE A 323 -2.43 -15.14 -9.66
CA PHE A 323 -2.52 -15.76 -10.97
C PHE A 323 -2.07 -14.77 -12.01
N THR A 324 -1.11 -15.16 -12.85
CA THR A 324 -0.70 -14.30 -13.96
C THR A 324 -1.90 -14.08 -14.88
N SER A 325 -1.95 -12.93 -15.51
CA SER A 325 -2.84 -12.71 -16.64
C SER A 325 -2.34 -13.47 -17.87
N PHE A 326 -3.20 -13.63 -18.88
CA PHE A 326 -2.82 -14.11 -20.20
C PHE A 326 -1.95 -13.09 -20.96
N GLY A 327 -0.62 -13.19 -20.85
CA GLY A 327 0.31 -12.54 -21.79
C GLY A 327 0.49 -11.02 -21.69
N VAL A 328 0.08 -10.37 -20.60
CA VAL A 328 0.20 -8.91 -20.39
C VAL A 328 1.60 -8.39 -20.71
N GLY A 329 1.68 -7.23 -21.36
CA GLY A 329 2.94 -6.63 -21.81
C GLY A 329 3.44 -7.26 -23.11
N HIS A 330 3.94 -8.50 -23.06
CA HIS A 330 4.56 -9.17 -24.22
C HIS A 330 3.61 -9.31 -25.42
N PHE A 331 2.34 -9.63 -25.18
CA PHE A 331 1.35 -9.86 -26.24
C PHE A 331 0.49 -8.64 -26.58
N ASN A 332 0.67 -7.50 -25.88
CA ASN A 332 -0.15 -6.29 -26.09
C ASN A 332 -0.14 -5.81 -27.55
N ALA A 333 1.05 -5.80 -28.18
CA ALA A 333 1.20 -5.36 -29.58
C ALA A 333 0.61 -6.34 -30.60
N GLN A 334 0.43 -7.61 -30.23
CA GLN A 334 -0.13 -8.65 -31.08
C GLN A 334 -1.67 -8.65 -31.02
N ALA A 335 -2.23 -8.39 -29.83
CA ALA A 335 -3.68 -8.35 -29.60
C ALA A 335 -4.32 -7.00 -29.97
N LYS A 336 -4.36 -6.63 -31.25
CA LYS A 336 -4.91 -5.31 -31.67
C LYS A 336 -6.43 -5.33 -31.77
N ILE A 337 -7.13 -4.81 -30.74
CA ILE A 337 -8.59 -4.68 -30.71
C ILE A 337 -8.98 -3.22 -30.49
N LYS A 338 -9.84 -2.66 -31.34
CA LYS A 338 -10.27 -1.26 -31.24
C LYS A 338 -11.02 -1.02 -29.92
N GLY A 339 -10.58 -0.02 -29.15
CA GLY A 339 -11.16 0.34 -27.87
C GLY A 339 -10.61 -0.43 -26.66
N TYR A 340 -9.73 -1.41 -26.89
CA TYR A 340 -9.08 -2.15 -25.82
C TYR A 340 -7.72 -1.51 -25.54
N ASN A 341 -7.52 -1.08 -24.29
CA ASN A 341 -6.28 -0.50 -23.81
C ASN A 341 -5.67 -1.49 -22.82
N TRP A 342 -4.85 -2.41 -23.33
CA TRP A 342 -4.19 -3.41 -22.49
C TRP A 342 -3.24 -2.76 -21.48
N ALA A 343 -3.24 -3.26 -20.25
CA ALA A 343 -2.23 -2.87 -19.27
C ALA A 343 -0.85 -3.42 -19.66
N ASP A 344 0.22 -2.74 -19.25
CA ASP A 344 1.60 -3.18 -19.51
C ASP A 344 2.09 -4.24 -18.51
N SER A 345 1.47 -4.30 -17.33
CA SER A 345 1.77 -5.24 -16.26
C SER A 345 0.57 -5.41 -15.34
N VAL A 346 0.62 -6.42 -14.47
CA VAL A 346 -0.32 -6.60 -13.36
C VAL A 346 0.39 -6.25 -12.05
N VAL A 347 -0.32 -5.51 -11.19
CA VAL A 347 0.13 -5.18 -9.84
C VAL A 347 -0.74 -5.93 -8.82
N TYR A 348 -0.13 -6.83 -8.09
CA TYR A 348 -0.74 -7.56 -6.98
C TYR A 348 -0.27 -6.94 -5.68
N LYS A 349 -1.18 -6.49 -4.83
CA LYS A 349 -0.84 -5.88 -3.54
C LYS A 349 -1.73 -6.42 -2.45
N GLN A 350 -1.13 -6.95 -1.39
CA GLN A 350 -1.86 -7.57 -0.28
C GLN A 350 -1.29 -7.14 1.06
N ASP A 351 -2.19 -6.84 2.01
CA ASP A 351 -1.86 -6.71 3.43
C ASP A 351 -1.49 -8.09 3.99
N ILE A 352 -0.25 -8.20 4.47
CA ILE A 352 0.31 -9.41 5.08
C ILE A 352 0.74 -9.14 6.52
N THR A 353 0.19 -8.12 7.18
CA THR A 353 0.51 -7.73 8.56
C THR A 353 0.33 -8.90 9.53
N ALA A 354 -0.67 -9.75 9.31
CA ALA A 354 -0.89 -10.97 10.10
C ALA A 354 0.32 -11.95 10.09
N LEU A 355 1.20 -11.86 9.08
CA LEU A 355 2.37 -12.72 8.90
C LEU A 355 3.69 -12.04 9.32
N LEU A 356 3.64 -10.76 9.69
CA LEU A 356 4.80 -9.95 10.09
C LEU A 356 5.69 -10.64 11.16
N PRO A 357 5.17 -11.38 12.16
CA PRO A 357 6.03 -12.11 13.12
C PRO A 357 7.02 -13.08 12.47
N ALA A 358 6.69 -13.65 11.31
CA ALA A 358 7.56 -14.57 10.58
C ALA A 358 8.46 -13.87 9.53
N LEU A 359 8.38 -12.54 9.41
CA LEU A 359 9.03 -11.74 8.36
C LEU A 359 10.01 -10.72 8.95
N GLN A 360 10.93 -11.20 9.79
CA GLN A 360 11.93 -10.41 10.51
C GLN A 360 13.27 -11.13 10.52
N GLY A 361 14.37 -10.38 10.59
CA GLY A 361 15.71 -10.97 10.60
C GLY A 361 16.09 -11.58 9.26
N GLU A 362 16.96 -12.59 9.25
CA GLU A 362 17.35 -13.28 8.02
C GLU A 362 16.29 -14.29 7.60
N VAL A 363 15.68 -14.07 6.44
CA VAL A 363 14.64 -14.95 5.88
C VAL A 363 14.87 -15.22 4.40
N TRP A 364 14.34 -16.34 3.92
CA TRP A 364 14.31 -16.69 2.50
C TRP A 364 12.95 -16.36 1.92
N ILE A 365 12.90 -15.40 0.99
CA ILE A 365 11.68 -14.98 0.29
C ILE A 365 11.78 -15.42 -1.17
N GLY A 366 10.69 -15.98 -1.69
CA GLY A 366 10.62 -16.46 -3.06
C GLY A 366 9.36 -16.07 -3.80
N VAL A 367 9.44 -16.17 -5.12
CA VAL A 367 8.32 -16.08 -6.04
C VAL A 367 8.35 -17.32 -6.93
N PHE A 368 7.24 -18.04 -6.98
CA PHE A 368 6.98 -19.13 -7.90
C PHE A 368 6.00 -18.67 -8.98
N ILE A 369 6.26 -19.02 -10.24
CA ILE A 369 5.29 -18.97 -11.34
C ILE A 369 5.44 -20.24 -12.17
N GLY A 370 4.47 -21.16 -12.08
CA GLY A 370 4.51 -22.46 -12.78
C GLY A 370 4.34 -22.29 -14.28
N ASN A 371 5.45 -22.32 -15.03
CA ASN A 371 5.45 -22.16 -16.48
C ASN A 371 6.43 -23.11 -17.19
N TYR A 372 6.25 -23.26 -18.50
CA TYR A 372 7.11 -24.06 -19.37
C TYR A 372 7.75 -23.23 -20.50
N ASP A 373 7.69 -21.90 -20.42
CA ASP A 373 8.17 -21.00 -21.47
C ASP A 373 9.59 -20.49 -21.20
N LYS A 374 10.41 -20.39 -22.27
CA LYS A 374 11.79 -19.90 -22.18
C LYS A 374 11.88 -18.41 -21.89
N GLY A 375 10.90 -17.62 -22.33
CA GLY A 375 10.78 -16.20 -22.01
C GLY A 375 10.17 -15.99 -20.62
N GLY A 376 9.16 -16.78 -20.30
CA GLY A 376 8.49 -16.83 -19.01
C GLY A 376 7.88 -15.48 -18.64
N HIS A 377 8.20 -15.05 -17.42
CA HIS A 377 7.67 -13.84 -16.80
C HIS A 377 8.80 -12.99 -16.21
N LYS A 378 8.47 -11.74 -15.93
CA LYS A 378 9.29 -10.79 -15.19
C LYS A 378 8.56 -10.33 -13.94
N ALA A 379 9.27 -10.26 -12.81
CA ALA A 379 8.68 -9.98 -11.51
C ALA A 379 9.52 -8.99 -10.67
N SER A 380 8.86 -7.98 -10.10
CA SER A 380 9.42 -7.11 -9.06
C SER A 380 8.61 -7.26 -7.78
N LEU A 381 9.28 -7.50 -6.65
CA LEU A 381 8.62 -7.71 -5.35
C LEU A 381 9.11 -6.66 -4.35
N TYR A 382 8.15 -6.01 -3.69
CA TYR A 382 8.38 -4.98 -2.68
C TYR A 382 7.66 -5.34 -1.38
N LEU A 383 8.34 -5.16 -0.25
CA LEU A 383 7.74 -5.17 1.08
C LEU A 383 7.62 -3.73 1.57
N LYS A 384 6.40 -3.25 1.78
CA LYS A 384 6.09 -1.88 2.18
C LYS A 384 5.62 -1.85 3.63
N TYR A 385 6.38 -1.15 4.46
CA TYR A 385 6.16 -1.03 5.91
C TYR A 385 5.60 0.35 6.24
N TYR A 386 4.34 0.40 6.62
CA TYR A 386 3.63 1.61 7.02
C TYR A 386 3.65 1.74 8.55
N PRO A 387 4.10 2.87 9.11
CA PRO A 387 4.11 3.09 10.55
C PRO A 387 2.69 3.16 11.13
N ALA A 388 2.57 2.95 12.43
CA ALA A 388 1.32 3.14 13.17
C ALA A 388 0.78 4.57 13.02
N GLU A 389 -0.53 4.72 13.03
CA GLU A 389 -1.13 6.06 13.08
C GLU A 389 -0.85 6.74 14.42
N GLU A 390 -0.86 8.08 14.43
CA GLU A 390 -0.72 8.84 15.66
C GLU A 390 -1.90 8.57 16.61
N GLY A 391 -1.62 8.04 17.79
CA GLY A 391 -2.64 7.74 18.81
C GLY A 391 -3.10 6.27 18.86
N GLU A 392 -2.63 5.41 17.96
CA GLU A 392 -2.89 3.97 18.04
C GLU A 392 -2.12 3.29 19.19
N ASP A 393 -2.65 2.17 19.68
CA ASP A 393 -1.99 1.34 20.69
C ASP A 393 -0.67 0.81 20.15
N LYS A 394 0.43 1.25 20.77
CA LYS A 394 1.80 0.90 20.40
C LYS A 394 2.28 -0.39 21.07
N LYS A 395 1.38 -1.28 21.47
CA LYS A 395 1.74 -2.62 21.96
C LYS A 395 1.92 -3.58 20.79
N LEU A 396 3.11 -4.17 20.71
CA LEU A 396 3.37 -5.32 19.84
C LEU A 396 2.53 -6.49 20.34
N LYS A 397 1.64 -7.01 19.49
CA LYS A 397 0.97 -8.27 19.75
C LYS A 397 1.99 -9.40 19.63
N ASN A 398 2.12 -10.22 20.68
CA ASN A 398 2.95 -11.41 20.65
C ASN A 398 2.24 -12.51 19.85
N THR A 399 2.30 -12.44 18.52
CA THR A 399 1.58 -13.36 17.65
C THR A 399 2.39 -14.63 17.38
N TRP A 400 1.76 -15.78 17.60
CA TRP A 400 2.28 -17.09 17.22
C TRP A 400 1.76 -17.48 15.84
N LEU A 401 2.64 -18.07 15.02
CA LEU A 401 2.34 -18.53 13.67
C LEU A 401 2.86 -19.96 13.49
N MET A 402 2.07 -20.81 12.82
CA MET A 402 2.49 -22.16 12.41
C MET A 402 1.91 -22.48 11.03
N PRO A 403 2.74 -22.53 9.97
CA PRO A 403 2.35 -23.09 8.67
C PRO A 403 2.02 -24.58 8.86
N ALA A 404 0.74 -24.95 8.81
CA ALA A 404 0.29 -26.31 9.09
C ALA A 404 0.34 -27.18 7.84
N PHE A 405 -0.04 -26.63 6.68
CA PHE A 405 -0.02 -27.36 5.41
C PHE A 405 0.11 -26.40 4.22
N ASN A 406 0.68 -26.88 3.13
CA ASN A 406 0.71 -26.21 1.84
C ASN A 406 0.82 -27.25 0.72
N THR A 407 -0.25 -27.46 -0.05
CA THR A 407 -0.28 -28.41 -1.17
C THR A 407 0.15 -27.79 -2.49
N THR A 408 0.39 -26.48 -2.54
CA THR A 408 0.88 -25.83 -3.75
C THR A 408 2.27 -26.35 -4.08
N ASN A 409 2.37 -27.02 -5.21
CA ASN A 409 3.58 -27.67 -5.67
C ASN A 409 4.55 -26.67 -6.29
N LEU A 410 5.18 -25.83 -5.46
CA LEU A 410 6.16 -24.81 -5.89
C LEU A 410 7.32 -25.41 -6.70
N MET A 411 7.61 -26.70 -6.54
CA MET A 411 8.58 -27.45 -7.32
C MET A 411 7.92 -28.31 -8.43
N GLU A 412 6.81 -27.84 -9.02
CA GLU A 412 6.11 -28.49 -10.15
C GLU A 412 7.09 -28.93 -11.25
N MET A 413 7.90 -28.00 -11.75
CA MET A 413 8.93 -28.23 -12.78
C MET A 413 10.19 -28.93 -12.25
N ALA A 414 10.19 -29.40 -11.01
CA ALA A 414 11.19 -30.29 -10.43
C ALA A 414 10.59 -31.60 -9.88
N GLY A 415 9.35 -31.92 -10.27
CA GLY A 415 8.71 -33.22 -10.01
C GLY A 415 7.84 -33.28 -8.75
N GLN A 416 7.53 -32.15 -8.11
CA GLN A 416 6.63 -32.14 -6.96
C GLN A 416 5.20 -32.40 -7.45
N GLU A 417 4.58 -33.44 -6.89
CA GLU A 417 3.28 -33.94 -7.34
C GLU A 417 2.17 -32.88 -7.19
N TYR A 418 1.28 -32.80 -8.18
CA TYR A 418 0.09 -31.94 -8.10
C TYR A 418 -0.82 -32.42 -6.97
N ALA A 419 -1.53 -31.49 -6.34
CA ALA A 419 -2.39 -31.76 -5.19
C ALA A 419 -3.70 -32.51 -5.56
N THR A 420 -3.56 -33.73 -6.07
CA THR A 420 -4.66 -34.61 -6.51
C THR A 420 -5.20 -35.51 -5.40
N MET A 421 -4.74 -35.35 -4.15
CA MET A 421 -5.10 -36.26 -3.03
C MET A 421 -6.58 -36.27 -2.68
N PHE A 422 -7.32 -35.24 -3.07
CA PHE A 422 -8.72 -35.05 -2.69
C PHE A 422 -9.69 -35.91 -3.53
N ASP A 423 -9.22 -36.66 -4.54
CA ASP A 423 -10.04 -37.56 -5.35
C ASP A 423 -10.59 -38.76 -4.55
N LYS A 424 -9.80 -39.29 -3.60
CA LYS A 424 -10.12 -40.46 -2.78
C LYS A 424 -9.78 -40.26 -1.30
N ASP A 425 -9.24 -39.11 -0.93
CA ASP A 425 -8.87 -38.81 0.45
C ASP A 425 -9.18 -37.36 0.86
N SER A 426 -8.76 -37.03 2.07
CA SER A 426 -8.67 -35.67 2.59
C SER A 426 -7.22 -35.35 2.93
N LEU A 427 -6.88 -34.07 3.08
CA LEU A 427 -5.60 -33.66 3.64
C LEU A 427 -5.73 -33.62 5.16
N THR A 428 -4.89 -34.38 5.88
CA THR A 428 -4.87 -34.41 7.34
C THR A 428 -3.49 -34.01 7.87
N VAL A 429 -3.44 -33.16 8.90
CA VAL A 429 -2.19 -32.79 9.57
C VAL A 429 -2.37 -32.78 11.09
N SER A 430 -1.37 -33.31 11.80
CA SER A 430 -1.28 -33.16 13.25
C SER A 430 -0.51 -31.88 13.59
N VAL A 431 -1.09 -31.06 14.46
CA VAL A 431 -0.52 -29.79 14.91
C VAL A 431 -0.45 -29.78 16.43
N THR A 432 0.52 -29.07 16.98
CA THR A 432 0.63 -28.87 18.44
C THR A 432 0.55 -27.38 18.75
N VAL A 433 -0.48 -26.99 19.47
CA VAL A 433 -0.67 -25.62 19.96
C VAL A 433 0.08 -25.46 21.29
N PRO A 434 1.01 -24.50 21.42
CA PRO A 434 1.72 -24.25 22.67
C PRO A 434 0.79 -23.75 23.79
N ALA A 435 1.18 -23.99 25.04
CA ALA A 435 0.54 -23.37 26.20
C ALA A 435 0.58 -21.83 26.11
N GLY A 436 -0.48 -21.17 26.59
CA GLY A 436 -0.59 -19.70 26.59
C GLY A 436 -0.95 -19.07 25.24
N VAL A 437 -1.22 -19.85 24.20
CA VAL A 437 -1.73 -19.34 22.92
C VAL A 437 -3.26 -19.29 22.96
N LYS A 438 -3.84 -18.13 22.64
CA LYS A 438 -5.29 -17.87 22.59
C LYS A 438 -5.70 -17.25 21.25
N ASN A 439 -6.99 -17.03 21.05
CA ASN A 439 -7.56 -16.38 19.86
C ASN A 439 -7.10 -17.03 18.55
N LEU A 440 -7.10 -18.36 18.53
CA LEU A 440 -6.62 -19.15 17.41
C LEU A 440 -7.53 -18.99 16.21
N ARG A 441 -6.91 -18.87 15.03
CA ARG A 441 -7.57 -18.87 13.73
C ARG A 441 -6.71 -19.59 12.70
N LEU A 442 -7.36 -20.14 11.69
CA LEU A 442 -6.72 -20.68 10.50
C LEU A 442 -6.84 -19.67 9.36
N ARG A 443 -5.71 -19.15 8.89
CA ARG A 443 -5.63 -18.43 7.61
C ARG A 443 -5.56 -19.45 6.48
N TYR A 444 -6.64 -19.59 5.73
CA TYR A 444 -6.82 -20.63 4.71
C TYR A 444 -6.87 -20.05 3.29
N LEU A 445 -5.97 -20.50 2.42
CA LEU A 445 -6.00 -20.21 0.97
C LEU A 445 -6.42 -21.46 0.22
N THR A 446 -7.29 -21.32 -0.77
CA THR A 446 -7.75 -22.43 -1.62
C THR A 446 -8.06 -21.95 -3.02
N THR A 447 -7.72 -22.77 -4.01
CA THR A 447 -8.03 -22.55 -5.43
C THR A 447 -8.16 -23.90 -6.12
N GLY A 448 -9.23 -24.07 -6.91
CA GLY A 448 -9.47 -25.26 -7.72
C GLY A 448 -8.87 -25.12 -9.13
N HIS A 449 -8.36 -26.22 -9.66
CA HIS A 449 -7.65 -26.28 -10.95
C HIS A 449 -8.14 -27.47 -11.77
N GLY A 450 -7.98 -27.36 -13.09
CA GLY A 450 -8.39 -28.36 -14.06
C GLY A 450 -9.08 -27.67 -15.24
N GLY A 451 -8.29 -27.25 -16.24
CA GLY A 451 -8.72 -26.32 -17.29
C GLY A 451 -9.59 -26.91 -18.40
N TRP A 452 -10.65 -27.63 -18.06
CA TRP A 452 -11.69 -28.10 -18.99
C TRP A 452 -13.09 -27.94 -18.38
N GLU A 453 -14.14 -28.07 -19.18
CA GLU A 453 -15.53 -27.75 -18.80
C GLU A 453 -16.00 -28.37 -17.46
N ASN A 454 -15.58 -29.61 -17.17
CA ASN A 454 -15.96 -30.30 -15.92
C ASN A 454 -14.86 -30.30 -14.85
N GLY A 455 -13.72 -29.66 -15.13
CA GLY A 455 -12.60 -29.59 -14.21
C GLY A 455 -12.87 -28.60 -13.09
N ASP A 456 -12.18 -28.80 -11.96
CA ASP A 456 -12.47 -28.04 -10.74
C ASP A 456 -12.07 -26.57 -10.82
N GLU A 457 -11.41 -26.13 -11.89
CA GLU A 457 -11.26 -24.71 -12.21
C GLU A 457 -12.63 -24.04 -12.45
N PHE A 458 -13.52 -24.71 -13.20
CA PHE A 458 -14.80 -24.18 -13.66
C PHE A 458 -16.02 -24.83 -12.99
N VAL A 459 -15.81 -25.75 -12.06
CA VAL A 459 -16.89 -26.37 -11.28
C VAL A 459 -16.74 -26.03 -9.80
N PRO A 460 -17.73 -25.38 -9.17
CA PRO A 460 -17.67 -25.05 -7.75
C PRO A 460 -17.64 -26.30 -6.87
N ARG A 461 -16.68 -26.39 -5.93
CA ARG A 461 -16.56 -27.51 -4.97
C ARG A 461 -16.55 -27.02 -3.53
N GLN A 462 -17.35 -27.64 -2.67
CA GLN A 462 -17.37 -27.31 -1.25
C GLN A 462 -16.06 -27.73 -0.57
N ASN A 463 -15.37 -26.76 0.02
CA ASN A 463 -14.24 -26.99 0.90
C ASN A 463 -14.77 -27.13 2.33
N GLU A 464 -14.42 -28.21 3.02
CA GLU A 464 -14.80 -28.46 4.41
C GLU A 464 -13.56 -28.59 5.31
N ILE A 465 -13.57 -27.87 6.43
CA ILE A 465 -12.46 -27.83 7.39
C ILE A 465 -12.93 -28.45 8.70
N PHE A 466 -12.13 -29.37 9.22
CA PHE A 466 -12.38 -30.10 10.45
C PHE A 466 -11.24 -29.92 11.44
N VAL A 467 -11.58 -29.89 12.72
CA VAL A 467 -10.68 -29.95 13.86
C VAL A 467 -11.14 -31.09 14.75
N ASP A 468 -10.25 -32.04 15.05
CA ASP A 468 -10.53 -33.19 15.92
C ASP A 468 -11.82 -33.94 15.55
N GLY A 469 -12.07 -34.08 14.25
CA GLY A 469 -13.24 -34.76 13.70
C GLY A 469 -14.51 -33.90 13.63
N LYS A 470 -14.56 -32.71 14.25
CA LYS A 470 -15.69 -31.78 14.15
C LYS A 470 -15.49 -30.81 13.00
N ARG A 471 -16.52 -30.63 12.15
CA ARG A 471 -16.51 -29.61 11.08
C ARG A 471 -16.61 -28.22 11.71
N VAL A 472 -15.60 -27.39 11.49
CA VAL A 472 -15.53 -26.02 12.04
C VAL A 472 -15.85 -24.95 11.00
N TYR A 473 -15.68 -25.26 9.71
CA TYR A 473 -15.95 -24.33 8.62
C TYR A 473 -16.25 -25.08 7.32
N ASN A 474 -17.04 -24.46 6.45
CA ASN A 474 -17.24 -24.91 5.08
C ASN A 474 -17.69 -23.74 4.19
N PHE A 475 -17.30 -23.78 2.93
CA PHE A 475 -17.74 -22.82 1.92
C PHE A 475 -17.42 -23.34 0.52
N ILE A 476 -18.02 -22.71 -0.50
CA ILE A 476 -17.68 -22.93 -1.90
C ILE A 476 -16.79 -21.76 -2.34
N PRO A 477 -15.50 -21.97 -2.61
CA PRO A 477 -14.58 -20.91 -2.99
C PRO A 477 -14.79 -20.60 -4.48
N TRP A 478 -15.45 -19.48 -4.81
CA TRP A 478 -15.92 -19.16 -6.16
C TRP A 478 -15.84 -17.65 -6.45
N ARG A 479 -15.48 -17.29 -7.69
CA ARG A 479 -15.36 -15.91 -8.18
C ARG A 479 -16.17 -15.73 -9.45
N GLU A 480 -16.97 -14.67 -9.52
CA GLU A 480 -17.87 -14.35 -10.65
C GLU A 480 -17.63 -12.96 -11.24
N ASP A 481 -16.50 -12.33 -10.88
CA ASP A 481 -16.12 -10.98 -11.29
C ASP A 481 -14.98 -10.98 -12.33
N CYS A 482 -14.61 -12.15 -12.90
CA CYS A 482 -13.39 -12.30 -13.70
C CYS A 482 -13.36 -11.42 -14.96
N ALA A 483 -14.51 -11.17 -15.58
CA ALA A 483 -14.63 -10.25 -16.73
C ALA A 483 -14.16 -8.82 -16.43
N THR A 484 -14.16 -8.38 -15.16
CA THR A 484 -13.62 -7.08 -14.72
C THR A 484 -12.16 -6.91 -15.11
N TYR A 485 -11.41 -8.00 -15.21
CA TYR A 485 -9.97 -8.00 -15.45
C TYR A 485 -9.61 -8.22 -16.92
N ARG A 486 -10.57 -8.10 -17.87
CA ARG A 486 -10.33 -8.35 -19.30
C ARG A 486 -9.15 -7.58 -19.84
N MET A 487 -8.97 -6.31 -19.46
CA MET A 487 -7.90 -5.42 -19.94
C MET A 487 -6.48 -5.82 -19.47
N LEU A 488 -6.36 -6.81 -18.58
CA LEU A 488 -5.09 -7.40 -18.19
C LEU A 488 -4.69 -8.59 -19.09
N ASN A 489 -5.60 -9.10 -19.93
CA ASN A 489 -5.50 -10.43 -20.51
C ASN A 489 -5.43 -10.42 -22.06
N PRO A 490 -4.42 -9.80 -22.69
CA PRO A 490 -4.33 -9.68 -24.15
C PRO A 490 -4.29 -11.01 -24.90
N ALA A 491 -3.69 -12.06 -24.32
CA ALA A 491 -3.52 -13.36 -24.96
C ALA A 491 -4.64 -14.37 -24.61
N SER A 492 -5.71 -13.94 -23.93
CA SER A 492 -6.80 -14.83 -23.56
C SER A 492 -7.55 -15.33 -24.79
N GLY A 493 -7.82 -16.64 -24.84
CA GLY A 493 -8.61 -17.26 -25.90
C GLY A 493 -10.06 -16.76 -25.88
N ASN A 494 -10.63 -16.45 -27.05
CA ASN A 494 -12.01 -15.98 -27.20
C ASN A 494 -12.86 -17.09 -27.83
N PHE A 495 -14.07 -17.28 -27.32
CA PHE A 495 -15.00 -18.31 -27.75
C PHE A 495 -16.07 -17.75 -28.70
N GLY A 496 -16.74 -18.64 -29.45
CA GLY A 496 -17.74 -18.24 -30.46
C GLY A 496 -18.99 -17.55 -29.91
N ASN A 497 -19.24 -17.66 -28.60
CA ASN A 497 -20.34 -16.97 -27.91
C ASN A 497 -19.95 -15.56 -27.41
N GLY A 498 -18.74 -15.09 -27.71
CA GLY A 498 -18.25 -13.77 -27.33
C GLY A 498 -17.56 -13.68 -25.96
N LEU A 499 -17.50 -14.77 -25.19
CA LEU A 499 -16.72 -14.81 -23.94
C LEU A 499 -15.23 -15.00 -24.21
N SER A 500 -14.39 -14.40 -23.38
CA SER A 500 -12.97 -14.74 -23.28
C SER A 500 -12.75 -15.73 -22.13
N SER A 501 -11.71 -16.58 -22.22
CA SER A 501 -11.34 -17.49 -21.12
C SER A 501 -11.09 -16.73 -19.81
N SER A 502 -10.51 -15.52 -19.88
CA SER A 502 -10.31 -14.64 -18.72
C SER A 502 -11.59 -14.20 -18.02
N ASP A 503 -12.73 -14.30 -18.70
CA ASP A 503 -14.01 -13.77 -18.22
C ASP A 503 -14.79 -14.81 -17.42
N LEU A 504 -14.46 -16.10 -17.59
CA LEU A 504 -15.14 -17.22 -16.95
C LEU A 504 -14.99 -17.18 -15.42
N SER A 505 -16.10 -17.41 -14.73
CA SER A 505 -16.13 -17.67 -13.28
C SER A 505 -15.31 -18.91 -12.94
N ARG A 506 -14.67 -18.89 -11.77
CA ARG A 506 -13.66 -19.88 -11.38
C ARG A 506 -13.65 -20.18 -9.90
N SER A 507 -13.04 -21.31 -9.55
CA SER A 507 -12.81 -21.75 -8.17
C SER A 507 -11.79 -20.89 -7.42
N ASN A 508 -12.23 -19.67 -7.07
CA ASN A 508 -11.60 -18.69 -6.17
C ASN A 508 -10.45 -17.84 -6.72
N TRP A 509 -10.32 -17.78 -8.05
CA TRP A 509 -9.29 -16.97 -8.69
C TRP A 509 -9.76 -16.44 -10.03
N CYS A 510 -9.15 -15.35 -10.49
CA CYS A 510 -9.29 -14.85 -11.86
C CYS A 510 -7.88 -14.55 -12.42
N PRO A 511 -7.63 -14.77 -13.72
CA PRO A 511 -6.37 -14.39 -14.37
C PRO A 511 -6.04 -12.91 -14.17
N GLY A 512 -4.88 -12.62 -13.59
CA GLY A 512 -4.47 -11.25 -13.25
C GLY A 512 -4.91 -10.77 -11.86
N THR A 513 -5.28 -11.67 -10.94
CA THR A 513 -5.71 -11.30 -9.57
C THR A 513 -4.99 -12.08 -8.46
N ILE A 514 -5.06 -11.56 -7.23
CA ILE A 514 -4.74 -12.32 -6.02
C ILE A 514 -5.92 -13.21 -5.60
N THR A 515 -5.63 -14.28 -4.86
CA THR A 515 -6.63 -14.99 -4.06
C THR A 515 -6.45 -14.59 -2.60
N LEU A 516 -7.48 -14.00 -2.00
CA LEU A 516 -7.46 -13.62 -0.58
C LEU A 516 -7.65 -14.86 0.32
N PRO A 517 -6.98 -14.90 1.47
CA PRO A 517 -7.21 -15.94 2.47
C PRO A 517 -8.58 -15.76 3.12
N VAL A 518 -9.18 -16.88 3.52
CA VAL A 518 -10.29 -16.89 4.47
C VAL A 518 -9.72 -17.04 5.87
N GLU A 519 -10.17 -16.18 6.78
CA GLU A 519 -9.80 -16.23 8.19
C GLU A 519 -10.87 -17.02 8.96
N ILE A 520 -10.50 -18.20 9.45
CA ILE A 520 -11.42 -19.12 10.12
C ILE A 520 -11.13 -19.12 11.62
N PRO A 521 -11.98 -18.49 12.46
CA PRO A 521 -11.81 -18.54 13.92
C PRO A 521 -11.92 -19.98 14.44
N LEU A 522 -11.02 -20.34 15.37
CA LEU A 522 -10.97 -21.65 16.02
C LEU A 522 -11.08 -21.49 17.55
N PRO A 523 -12.22 -21.00 18.08
CA PRO A 523 -12.35 -20.65 19.49
C PRO A 523 -12.28 -21.85 20.44
N GLU A 524 -12.55 -23.06 19.93
CA GLU A 524 -12.51 -24.30 20.71
C GLU A 524 -11.11 -24.94 20.73
N LEU A 525 -10.16 -24.45 19.92
CA LEU A 525 -8.80 -24.97 19.90
C LEU A 525 -8.05 -24.47 21.15
N SER A 526 -7.41 -25.38 21.88
CA SER A 526 -6.68 -25.07 23.11
C SER A 526 -5.23 -25.55 23.00
N ALA A 527 -4.44 -25.42 24.06
CA ALA A 527 -3.09 -25.94 24.07
C ALA A 527 -3.10 -27.48 24.02
N GLY A 528 -2.26 -28.08 23.18
CA GLY A 528 -2.19 -29.53 23.02
C GLY A 528 -2.09 -29.98 21.56
N LYS A 529 -2.19 -31.30 21.36
CA LYS A 529 -2.18 -31.92 20.03
C LYS A 529 -3.58 -31.92 19.44
N HIS A 530 -3.68 -31.52 18.18
CA HIS A 530 -4.92 -31.48 17.42
C HIS A 530 -4.72 -32.07 16.02
N ILE A 531 -5.82 -32.49 15.40
CA ILE A 531 -5.85 -32.94 14.01
C ILE A 531 -6.66 -31.95 13.20
N LEU A 532 -6.02 -31.29 12.25
CA LEU A 532 -6.69 -30.51 11.22
C LEU A 532 -6.94 -31.39 10.00
N LYS A 533 -8.10 -31.25 9.39
CA LYS A 533 -8.44 -31.94 8.14
C LYS A 533 -9.13 -31.00 7.16
N VAL A 534 -8.75 -31.07 5.90
CA VAL A 534 -9.40 -30.40 4.76
C VAL A 534 -9.98 -31.48 3.85
N ALA A 535 -11.28 -31.40 3.57
CA ALA A 535 -11.97 -32.28 2.64
C ALA A 535 -12.57 -31.47 1.49
N ILE A 536 -12.37 -31.96 0.27
CA ILE A 536 -12.86 -31.33 -0.96
C ILE A 536 -13.34 -32.46 -1.88
N PRO A 537 -14.56 -32.41 -2.44
CA PRO A 537 -15.04 -33.41 -3.38
C PRO A 537 -14.41 -33.16 -4.76
N GLN A 538 -13.14 -33.53 -4.94
CA GLN A 538 -12.39 -33.28 -6.17
C GLN A 538 -13.04 -33.97 -7.38
N GLY A 539 -13.09 -33.25 -8.50
CA GLY A 539 -13.57 -33.76 -9.78
C GLY A 539 -12.76 -34.95 -10.29
N LYS A 540 -13.45 -35.85 -11.00
CA LYS A 540 -12.82 -37.01 -11.64
C LYS A 540 -11.97 -36.56 -12.84
N PRO A 541 -10.89 -37.27 -13.17
CA PRO A 541 -10.12 -37.00 -14.38
C PRO A 541 -10.92 -37.34 -15.65
N GLU A 542 -10.59 -36.67 -16.75
CA GLU A 542 -11.13 -36.90 -18.09
C GLU A 542 -9.98 -36.97 -19.11
N GLY A 543 -9.73 -38.15 -19.67
CA GLY A 543 -8.57 -38.38 -20.54
C GLY A 543 -7.25 -38.11 -19.80
N THR A 544 -6.45 -37.18 -20.31
CA THR A 544 -5.19 -36.73 -19.69
C THR A 544 -5.39 -35.56 -18.73
N SER A 545 -6.60 -35.01 -18.63
CA SER A 545 -6.93 -33.89 -17.76
C SER A 545 -7.30 -34.37 -16.36
N PHE A 546 -6.88 -33.63 -15.34
CA PHE A 546 -7.14 -33.94 -13.94
C PHE A 546 -7.36 -32.67 -13.12
N SER A 547 -8.20 -32.77 -12.10
CA SER A 547 -8.42 -31.69 -11.15
C SER A 547 -7.37 -31.75 -10.04
N ALA A 548 -7.00 -30.59 -9.51
CA ALA A 548 -6.11 -30.48 -8.36
C ALA A 548 -6.49 -29.27 -7.50
N TRP A 549 -6.15 -29.32 -6.21
CA TRP A 549 -6.47 -28.25 -5.26
C TRP A 549 -5.24 -27.73 -4.54
N ASN A 550 -4.85 -26.52 -4.91
CA ASN A 550 -3.81 -25.76 -4.22
C ASN A 550 -4.43 -25.17 -2.94
N VAL A 551 -4.04 -25.69 -1.77
CA VAL A 551 -4.52 -25.24 -0.46
C VAL A 551 -3.36 -24.99 0.49
N SER A 552 -3.43 -23.91 1.27
CA SER A 552 -2.46 -23.64 2.33
C SER A 552 -3.17 -23.17 3.59
N GLY A 553 -2.63 -23.54 4.75
CA GLY A 553 -3.22 -23.24 6.05
C GLY A 553 -2.15 -22.84 7.05
N VAL A 554 -2.35 -21.67 7.66
CA VAL A 554 -1.46 -21.15 8.72
C VAL A 554 -2.30 -20.94 9.97
N LEU A 555 -1.93 -21.60 11.07
CA LEU A 555 -2.49 -21.31 12.38
C LEU A 555 -1.87 -20.01 12.91
N ILE A 556 -2.73 -19.11 13.39
CA ILE A 556 -2.35 -17.82 13.95
C ILE A 556 -3.03 -17.70 15.32
N GLY A 557 -2.28 -17.29 16.33
CA GLY A 557 -2.81 -17.04 17.67
C GLY A 557 -2.02 -15.95 18.41
N GLU A 558 -2.53 -15.52 19.56
CA GLU A 558 -1.89 -14.53 20.43
C GLU A 558 -1.29 -15.27 21.64
N ARG A 559 -0.01 -15.07 21.90
CA ARG A 559 0.69 -15.54 23.10
C ARG A 559 0.49 -14.52 24.21
N GLU A 560 0.13 -15.02 25.40
CA GLU A 560 0.10 -14.25 26.64
C GLU A 560 1.49 -13.77 27.09
#